data_AF-A0A949LNF5-F1
#
_entry.id   AF-A0A949LNF5-F1
#
_cell.length_a   1.000
_cell.length_b   1.000
_cell.length_c   1.000
_cell.angle_alpha   90.00
_cell.angle_beta   90.00
_cell.angle_gamma   90.00
#
_symmetry.space_group_name_H-M   'P 1'
#
loop_
_entity.id
_entity.type
_entity.pdbx_description
1 polymer ?
#
loop_
_entity_poly.entity_id
_entity_poly.type
_entity_poly.pdbx_seq_one_letter_code
_entity_poly.pdbx_strand_id
1 'polypeptide(L)'
;ALFKWAKDLSKSAVIVFDPNVRPPALPDAKKYRAAVEKWVEISEVVKVSEADIAWLYPATSEEGVAREWIELGAKLVVITRGADGLVAITKSEVIAVPGVSVHVVDTVGAGDTVGAVIVEGITKYGVTGLSGGVLKDVLHRAAKEAAITCTRKGAEPPTISEIES
;
A
#
# COMPACT_ATOMS: atom_id res chain seq x y z
N ALA A 1 -2.49 -19.26 14.35
CA ALA A 1 -1.03 -19.25 14.60
C ALA A 1 -0.39 -17.95 14.08
N LEU A 2 -0.47 -17.66 12.78
CA LEU A 2 0.18 -16.49 12.15
C LEU A 2 -0.20 -15.14 12.78
N PHE A 3 -1.50 -14.86 12.96
CA PHE A 3 -1.94 -13.60 13.56
C PHE A 3 -1.37 -13.36 14.96
N LYS A 4 -1.31 -14.40 15.80
CA LYS A 4 -0.74 -14.30 17.15
C LYS A 4 0.76 -13.97 17.08
N TRP A 5 1.50 -14.66 16.22
CA TRP A 5 2.92 -14.41 15.99
C TRP A 5 3.17 -12.98 15.50
N ALA A 6 2.41 -12.51 14.51
CA ALA A 6 2.52 -11.14 14.00
C ALA A 6 2.19 -10.11 15.10
N LYS A 7 1.11 -10.33 15.86
CA LYS A 7 0.74 -9.46 16.98
C LYS A 7 1.80 -9.41 18.09
N ASP A 8 2.56 -10.49 18.30
CA ASP A 8 3.67 -10.46 19.25
C ASP A 8 4.89 -9.72 18.68
N LEU A 9 5.15 -9.85 17.36
CA LEU A 9 6.22 -9.10 16.68
C LEU A 9 5.97 -7.61 16.57
N SER A 10 4.71 -7.14 16.51
CA SER A 10 4.39 -5.71 16.41
C SER A 10 4.89 -4.89 17.61
N LYS A 11 5.31 -5.55 18.70
CA LYS A 11 5.95 -4.92 19.87
C LYS A 11 7.41 -4.50 19.61
N SER A 12 8.05 -5.04 18.57
CA SER A 12 9.48 -4.84 18.29
C SER A 12 9.80 -4.63 16.81
N ALA A 13 8.81 -4.74 15.92
CA ALA A 13 8.98 -4.60 14.49
C ALA A 13 7.78 -3.87 13.87
N VAL A 14 8.06 -3.10 12.82
CA VAL A 14 7.02 -2.47 12.00
C VAL A 14 6.33 -3.55 11.18
N ILE A 15 5.00 -3.58 11.23
CA ILE A 15 4.19 -4.43 10.35
C ILE A 15 3.64 -3.58 9.20
N VAL A 16 3.96 -4.00 7.99
CA VAL A 16 3.37 -3.51 6.74
C VAL A 16 2.41 -4.57 6.23
N PHE A 17 1.15 -4.19 6.03
CA PHE A 17 0.09 -5.12 5.64
C PHE A 17 -0.50 -4.76 4.28
N ASP A 18 -0.62 -5.76 3.42
CA ASP A 18 -1.37 -5.69 2.16
C ASP A 18 -2.53 -6.70 2.23
N PRO A 19 -3.80 -6.23 2.26
CA PRO A 19 -4.97 -7.12 2.22
C PRO A 19 -5.02 -8.01 0.98
N ASN A 20 -4.47 -7.52 -0.14
CA ASN A 20 -4.42 -8.16 -1.46
C ASN A 20 -5.68 -8.99 -1.76
N VAL A 21 -6.82 -8.31 -1.81
CA VAL A 21 -8.14 -8.97 -1.72
C VAL A 21 -8.35 -9.96 -2.87
N ARG A 22 -8.88 -11.14 -2.53
CA ARG A 22 -9.24 -12.19 -3.49
C ARG A 22 -10.67 -12.67 -3.21
N PRO A 23 -11.70 -12.02 -3.78
CA PRO A 23 -13.10 -12.36 -3.52
C PRO A 23 -13.45 -13.85 -3.69
N PRO A 24 -12.90 -14.60 -4.67
CA PRO A 24 -13.18 -16.02 -4.79
C PRO A 24 -12.73 -16.87 -3.58
N ALA A 25 -11.74 -16.42 -2.80
CA ALA A 25 -11.25 -17.14 -1.63
C ALA A 25 -12.19 -17.02 -0.42
N LEU A 26 -12.88 -15.88 -0.29
CA LEU A 26 -13.89 -15.64 0.73
C LEU A 26 -14.96 -14.68 0.16
N PRO A 27 -16.06 -15.20 -0.40
CA PRO A 27 -17.06 -14.36 -1.09
C PRO A 27 -17.87 -13.44 -0.16
N ASP A 28 -17.86 -13.69 1.15
CA ASP A 28 -18.56 -12.87 2.15
C ASP A 28 -17.74 -11.62 2.49
N ALA A 29 -18.04 -10.52 1.82
CA ALA A 29 -17.33 -9.25 1.98
C ALA A 29 -17.34 -8.73 3.42
N LYS A 30 -18.40 -8.97 4.20
CA LYS A 30 -18.46 -8.54 5.61
C LYS A 30 -17.47 -9.33 6.47
N LYS A 31 -17.40 -10.65 6.28
CA LYS A 31 -16.40 -11.48 6.97
C LYS A 31 -14.98 -11.16 6.52
N TYR A 32 -14.77 -10.89 5.23
CA TYR A 32 -13.47 -10.50 4.70
C TYR A 32 -13.03 -9.18 5.33
N ARG A 33 -13.91 -8.18 5.36
CA ARG A 33 -13.66 -6.88 6.00
C ARG A 33 -13.24 -7.05 7.46
N ALA A 34 -14.00 -7.79 8.25
CA ALA A 34 -13.66 -8.03 9.66
C ALA A 34 -12.29 -8.72 9.82
N ALA A 35 -11.92 -9.61 8.90
CA ALA A 35 -10.59 -10.22 8.90
C ALA A 35 -9.49 -9.19 8.55
N VAL A 36 -9.72 -8.32 7.58
CA VAL A 36 -8.81 -7.24 7.19
C VAL A 36 -8.62 -6.25 8.33
N GLU A 37 -9.69 -5.74 8.93
CA GLU A 37 -9.65 -4.79 10.05
C GLU A 37 -8.84 -5.36 11.23
N LYS A 38 -8.99 -6.65 11.52
CA LYS A 38 -8.18 -7.32 12.55
C LYS A 38 -6.68 -7.29 12.26
N TRP A 39 -6.25 -7.36 11.00
CA TRP A 39 -4.85 -7.22 10.61
C TRP A 39 -4.40 -5.77 10.59
N VAL A 40 -5.27 -4.84 10.20
CA VAL A 40 -5.02 -3.40 10.26
C VAL A 40 -4.71 -2.97 11.70
N GLU A 41 -5.44 -3.47 12.71
CA GLU A 41 -5.21 -3.16 14.14
C GLU A 41 -3.77 -3.39 14.63
N ILE A 42 -3.01 -4.30 14.01
CA ILE A 42 -1.63 -4.60 14.40
C ILE A 42 -0.59 -4.04 13.43
N SER A 43 -1.02 -3.32 12.39
CA SER A 43 -0.18 -2.85 11.30
C SER A 43 0.05 -1.35 11.39
N GLU A 44 1.31 -0.91 11.37
CA GLU A 44 1.62 0.52 11.35
C GLU A 44 1.45 1.13 9.96
N VAL A 45 1.63 0.32 8.92
CA VAL A 45 1.47 0.75 7.53
C VAL A 45 0.58 -0.23 6.79
N VAL A 46 -0.38 0.29 6.03
CA VAL A 46 -1.26 -0.51 5.17
C VAL A 46 -1.09 -0.06 3.72
N LYS A 47 -0.80 -1.00 2.82
CA LYS A 47 -0.85 -0.76 1.37
C LYS A 47 -2.07 -1.46 0.81
N VAL A 48 -2.90 -0.76 0.05
CA VAL A 48 -4.15 -1.32 -0.49
C VAL A 48 -4.42 -0.77 -1.89
N SER A 49 -5.21 -1.46 -2.70
CA SER A 49 -5.67 -0.93 -3.99
C SER A 49 -7.02 -0.24 -3.85
N GLU A 50 -7.33 0.70 -4.75
CA GLU A 50 -8.69 1.27 -4.84
C GLU A 50 -9.76 0.20 -5.08
N ALA A 51 -9.43 -0.85 -5.84
CA ALA A 51 -10.34 -1.96 -6.14
C ALA A 51 -10.63 -2.79 -4.89
N ASP A 52 -9.62 -3.03 -4.05
CA ASP A 52 -9.78 -3.72 -2.77
C ASP A 52 -10.66 -2.90 -1.82
N ILE A 53 -10.44 -1.59 -1.74
CA ILE A 53 -11.29 -0.67 -0.96
C ILE A 53 -12.72 -0.71 -1.47
N ALA A 54 -12.94 -0.57 -2.79
CA ALA A 54 -14.27 -0.54 -3.39
C ALA A 54 -15.04 -1.84 -3.13
N TRP A 55 -14.36 -2.99 -3.13
CA TRP A 55 -14.99 -4.27 -2.82
C TRP A 55 -15.28 -4.42 -1.33
N LEU A 56 -14.35 -4.04 -0.46
CA LEU A 56 -14.50 -4.17 0.99
C LEU A 56 -15.51 -3.16 1.56
N TYR A 57 -15.53 -1.92 1.06
CA TYR A 57 -16.28 -0.77 1.58
C TYR A 57 -17.00 -0.01 0.45
N PRO A 58 -17.98 -0.62 -0.24
CA PRO A 58 -18.60 -0.04 -1.44
C PRO A 58 -19.36 1.28 -1.23
N ALA A 59 -19.60 1.67 0.03
CA ALA A 59 -20.33 2.89 0.40
C ALA A 59 -19.45 3.94 1.11
N THR A 60 -18.14 3.69 1.24
CA THR A 60 -17.21 4.58 1.94
C THR A 60 -16.16 5.08 0.94
N SER A 61 -15.79 6.36 1.02
CA SER A 61 -14.69 6.88 0.21
C SER A 61 -13.36 6.27 0.62
N GLU A 62 -12.41 6.23 -0.30
CA GLU A 62 -11.03 5.80 -0.03
C GLU A 62 -10.40 6.51 1.17
N GLU A 63 -10.56 7.84 1.24
CA GLU A 63 -10.10 8.60 2.39
C GLU A 63 -10.84 8.19 3.66
N GLY A 64 -12.17 8.01 3.61
CA GLY A 64 -12.94 7.56 4.76
C GLY A 64 -12.44 6.23 5.32
N VAL A 65 -12.21 5.24 4.46
CA VAL A 65 -11.66 3.93 4.87
C VAL A 65 -10.26 4.07 5.46
N ALA A 66 -9.38 4.87 4.82
CA ALA A 66 -8.05 5.10 5.35
C ALA A 66 -8.08 5.78 6.72
N ARG A 67 -8.99 6.74 6.94
CA ARG A 67 -9.18 7.39 8.25
C ARG A 67 -9.68 6.40 9.30
N GLU A 68 -10.65 5.54 8.95
CA GLU A 68 -11.10 4.45 9.84
C GLU A 68 -9.94 3.53 10.23
N TRP A 69 -9.10 3.14 9.26
CA TRP A 69 -7.93 2.30 9.52
C TRP A 69 -6.84 2.98 10.36
N ILE A 70 -6.69 4.30 10.23
CA ILE A 70 -5.80 5.08 11.09
C ILE A 70 -6.31 5.08 12.54
N GLU A 71 -7.62 5.24 12.75
CA GLU A 71 -8.21 5.15 14.09
C GLU A 71 -8.11 3.73 14.69
N LEU A 72 -8.05 2.69 13.86
CA LEU A 72 -7.80 1.30 14.30
C LEU A 72 -6.34 1.04 14.72
N GLY A 73 -5.38 1.84 14.24
CA GLY A 73 -3.97 1.71 14.64
C GLY A 73 -2.94 1.99 13.54
N ALA A 74 -3.36 2.08 12.27
CA ALA A 74 -2.43 2.42 11.19
C ALA A 74 -1.90 3.86 11.35
N LYS A 75 -0.63 4.07 11.02
CA LYS A 75 -0.02 5.41 10.98
C LYS A 75 0.00 5.97 9.55
N LEU A 76 0.06 5.07 8.57
CA LEU A 76 0.13 5.39 7.15
C LEU A 76 -0.69 4.37 6.35
N VAL A 77 -1.59 4.86 5.52
CA VAL A 77 -2.30 4.05 4.52
C VAL A 77 -1.91 4.54 3.13
N VAL A 78 -1.40 3.66 2.28
CA VAL A 78 -1.05 3.96 0.88
C VAL A 78 -2.01 3.23 -0.04
N ILE A 79 -2.71 3.99 -0.88
CA ILE A 79 -3.71 3.50 -1.82
C ILE A 79 -3.13 3.58 -3.23
N THR A 80 -3.16 2.45 -3.96
CA THR A 80 -2.73 2.38 -5.36
C THR A 80 -3.93 2.50 -6.30
N ARG A 81 -3.88 3.43 -7.27
CA ARG A 81 -4.93 3.71 -8.27
C ARG A 81 -4.50 3.43 -9.71
N GLY A 82 -3.63 2.43 -9.90
CA GLY A 82 -3.08 2.10 -11.22
C GLY A 82 -2.43 3.31 -11.91
N ALA A 83 -2.93 3.66 -13.10
CA ALA A 83 -2.41 4.78 -13.90
C ALA A 83 -2.65 6.16 -13.26
N ASP A 84 -3.61 6.27 -12.33
CA ASP A 84 -3.91 7.52 -11.64
C ASP A 84 -2.96 7.79 -10.45
N GLY A 85 -2.04 6.86 -10.17
CA GLY A 85 -0.96 7.05 -9.22
C GLY A 85 -1.27 6.52 -7.82
N LEU A 86 -0.74 7.24 -6.82
CA LEU A 86 -0.76 6.81 -5.41
C LEU A 86 -1.29 7.93 -4.51
N VAL A 87 -2.03 7.54 -3.47
CA VAL A 87 -2.43 8.44 -2.39
C VAL A 87 -1.98 7.85 -1.06
N ALA A 88 -1.25 8.63 -0.28
CA ALA A 88 -0.90 8.31 1.09
C ALA A 88 -1.71 9.17 2.07
N ILE A 89 -2.20 8.54 3.13
CA ILE A 89 -3.01 9.18 4.15
C ILE A 89 -2.41 8.84 5.50
N THR A 90 -2.14 9.87 6.30
CA THR A 90 -1.78 9.75 7.71
C THR A 90 -2.81 10.51 8.55
N LYS A 91 -2.63 10.55 9.87
CA LYS A 91 -3.49 11.33 10.76
C LYS A 91 -3.58 12.82 10.37
N SER A 92 -2.50 13.41 9.84
CA SER A 92 -2.39 14.86 9.62
C SER A 92 -2.34 15.29 8.16
N GLU A 93 -2.13 14.37 7.22
CA GLU A 93 -1.85 14.71 5.82
C GLU A 93 -2.49 13.72 4.85
N VAL A 94 -2.78 14.23 3.65
CA VAL A 94 -3.13 13.47 2.45
C VAL A 94 -2.16 13.92 1.37
N ILE A 95 -1.35 13.00 0.86
CA ILE A 95 -0.37 13.27 -0.19
C ILE A 95 -0.71 12.39 -1.39
N ALA A 96 -0.93 13.02 -2.54
CA ALA A 96 -1.14 12.34 -3.81
C ALA A 96 0.03 12.60 -4.77
N VAL A 97 0.40 11.58 -5.53
CA VAL A 97 1.34 11.70 -6.66
C VAL A 97 0.68 11.10 -7.91
N PRO A 98 0.87 11.71 -9.09
CA PRO A 98 0.35 11.16 -10.34
C PRO A 98 1.03 9.83 -10.67
N GLY A 99 0.33 8.99 -11.42
CA GLY A 99 0.95 7.82 -12.05
C GLY A 99 1.92 8.22 -13.16
N VAL A 100 2.75 7.28 -13.58
CA VAL A 100 3.70 7.48 -14.68
C VAL A 100 3.16 6.77 -15.92
N SER A 101 2.94 7.55 -16.99
CA SER A 101 2.44 7.02 -18.26
C SER A 101 3.49 6.16 -18.94
N VAL A 102 3.18 4.90 -19.18
CA VAL A 102 4.04 3.93 -19.87
C VAL A 102 3.21 3.05 -20.81
N HIS A 103 3.87 2.36 -21.74
CA HIS A 103 3.22 1.28 -22.48
C HIS A 103 3.11 0.05 -21.58
N VAL A 104 1.89 -0.27 -21.14
CA VAL A 104 1.60 -1.39 -20.24
C VAL A 104 1.62 -2.71 -21.01
N VAL A 105 2.45 -3.64 -20.55
CA VAL A 105 2.52 -5.02 -21.04
C VAL A 105 1.83 -5.97 -20.06
N ASP A 106 2.05 -5.79 -18.76
CA ASP A 106 1.47 -6.59 -17.68
C ASP A 106 1.39 -5.72 -16.40
N THR A 107 0.49 -6.01 -15.48
CA THR A 107 0.39 -5.28 -14.19
C THR A 107 0.81 -6.12 -13.00
N VAL A 108 1.16 -7.40 -13.24
CA VAL A 108 1.64 -8.31 -12.21
C VAL A 108 2.91 -7.75 -11.55
N GLY A 109 2.92 -7.69 -10.22
CA GLY A 109 4.07 -7.21 -9.44
C GLY A 109 4.09 -5.71 -9.18
N ALA A 110 3.30 -4.88 -9.87
CA ALA A 110 3.32 -3.43 -9.68
C ALA A 110 2.96 -3.02 -8.23
N GLY A 111 1.98 -3.69 -7.63
CA GLY A 111 1.61 -3.48 -6.23
C GLY A 111 2.71 -3.91 -5.24
N ASP A 112 3.43 -4.99 -5.56
CA ASP A 112 4.55 -5.48 -4.75
C ASP A 112 5.74 -4.51 -4.83
N THR A 113 6.01 -3.94 -6.01
CA THR A 113 7.01 -2.88 -6.21
C THR A 113 6.71 -1.66 -5.34
N VAL A 114 5.45 -1.21 -5.29
CA VAL A 114 5.04 -0.13 -4.38
C VAL A 114 5.30 -0.52 -2.92
N GLY A 115 4.93 -1.74 -2.52
CA GLY A 115 5.18 -2.25 -1.17
C GLY A 115 6.66 -2.27 -0.81
N ALA A 116 7.52 -2.71 -1.72
CA ALA A 116 8.97 -2.76 -1.52
C ALA A 116 9.57 -1.36 -1.30
N VAL A 117 9.19 -0.38 -2.13
CA VAL A 117 9.67 1.00 -1.99
C VAL A 117 9.20 1.64 -0.67
N ILE A 118 7.97 1.33 -0.23
CA ILE A 118 7.48 1.78 1.09
C ILE A 118 8.32 1.16 2.22
N VAL A 119 8.59 -0.14 2.18
CA VAL A 119 9.42 -0.82 3.19
C VAL A 119 10.85 -0.27 3.22
N GLU A 120 11.44 0.03 2.06
CA GLU A 120 12.73 0.73 1.99
C GLU A 120 12.66 2.11 2.64
N GLY A 121 11.61 2.88 2.35
CA GLY A 121 11.35 4.18 2.98
C GLY A 121 11.25 4.09 4.50
N ILE A 122 10.54 3.08 5.02
CA ILE A 122 10.44 2.80 6.46
C ILE A 122 11.82 2.48 7.04
N THR A 123 12.62 1.67 6.35
CA THR A 123 13.97 1.30 6.81
C THR A 123 14.90 2.51 6.90
N LYS A 124 14.75 3.47 5.98
CA LYS A 124 15.61 4.67 5.91
C LYS A 124 15.16 5.81 6.82
N TYR A 125 13.86 6.02 6.96
CA TYR A 125 13.30 7.21 7.62
C TYR A 125 12.45 6.88 8.86
N GLY A 126 12.13 5.61 9.09
CA GLY A 126 11.11 5.19 10.05
C GLY A 126 9.69 5.57 9.58
N VAL A 127 8.67 4.95 10.18
CA VAL A 127 7.26 5.24 9.82
C VAL A 127 6.92 6.71 10.04
N THR A 128 7.39 7.32 11.13
CA THR A 128 7.13 8.73 11.45
C THR A 128 7.90 9.71 10.56
N GLY A 129 9.03 9.28 9.98
CA GLY A 129 9.80 10.10 9.05
C GLY A 129 9.21 10.11 7.63
N LEU A 130 8.31 9.19 7.31
CA LEU A 130 7.50 9.22 6.10
C LEU A 130 6.38 10.26 6.24
N SER A 131 6.74 11.53 6.20
CA SER A 131 5.83 12.68 6.21
C SER A 131 6.27 13.77 5.22
N GLY A 132 5.35 14.64 4.81
CA GLY A 132 5.63 15.80 3.98
C GLY A 132 6.39 15.46 2.70
N GLY A 133 7.48 16.20 2.44
CA GLY A 133 8.32 16.02 1.24
C GLY A 133 8.92 14.62 1.13
N VAL A 134 9.34 14.02 2.25
CA VAL A 134 9.95 12.67 2.25
C VAL A 134 8.94 11.63 1.79
N LEU A 135 7.71 11.67 2.32
CA LEU A 135 6.65 10.76 1.89
C LEU A 135 6.32 10.98 0.41
N LYS A 136 6.20 12.23 -0.04
CA LYS A 136 5.92 12.55 -1.44
C LYS A 136 7.00 11.98 -2.38
N ASP A 137 8.28 12.11 -2.03
CA ASP A 137 9.39 11.60 -2.84
C ASP A 137 9.39 10.07 -2.90
N VAL A 138 9.11 9.40 -1.76
CA VAL A 138 8.97 7.95 -1.70
C VAL A 138 7.81 7.47 -2.58
N LEU A 139 6.67 8.17 -2.57
CA LEU A 139 5.53 7.83 -3.43
C LEU A 139 5.84 8.07 -4.92
N HIS A 140 6.51 9.16 -5.27
CA HIS A 140 6.91 9.40 -6.66
C HIS A 140 7.83 8.29 -7.17
N ARG A 141 8.80 7.87 -6.35
CA ARG A 141 9.67 6.73 -6.66
C ARG A 141 8.86 5.43 -6.81
N ALA A 142 7.96 5.14 -5.88
CA ALA A 142 7.10 3.97 -5.94
C ALA A 142 6.24 3.94 -7.21
N ALA A 143 5.66 5.07 -7.61
CA ALA A 143 4.86 5.19 -8.83
C ALA A 143 5.71 4.97 -10.10
N LYS A 144 6.93 5.54 -10.14
CA LYS A 144 7.87 5.34 -11.26
C LYS A 144 8.29 3.88 -11.38
N GLU A 145 8.71 3.26 -10.28
CA GLU A 145 9.17 1.87 -10.28
C GLU A 145 8.04 0.90 -10.64
N ALA A 146 6.84 1.11 -10.10
CA ALA A 146 5.67 0.31 -10.45
C ALA A 146 5.32 0.43 -11.94
N ALA A 147 5.42 1.62 -12.52
CA ALA A 147 5.22 1.82 -13.95
C ALA A 147 6.28 1.07 -14.79
N ILE A 148 7.55 1.08 -14.38
CA ILE A 148 8.62 0.30 -15.06
C ILE A 148 8.35 -1.21 -14.96
N THR A 149 7.87 -1.70 -13.81
CA THR A 149 7.42 -3.09 -13.68
C THR A 149 6.30 -3.40 -14.67
N CYS A 150 5.42 -2.44 -14.95
CA CYS A 150 4.33 -2.65 -15.90
C CYS A 150 4.75 -2.76 -17.38
N THR A 151 5.99 -2.41 -17.75
CA THR A 151 6.44 -2.45 -19.15
C THR A 151 6.95 -3.83 -19.61
N ARG A 152 6.86 -4.84 -18.74
CA ARG A 152 7.37 -6.20 -18.98
C ARG A 152 6.39 -7.24 -18.44
N LYS A 153 6.60 -8.50 -18.82
CA LYS A 153 5.68 -9.59 -18.45
C LYS A 153 6.06 -10.18 -17.10
N GLY A 154 5.08 -10.36 -16.22
CA GLY A 154 5.28 -10.91 -14.88
C GLY A 154 5.89 -9.93 -13.87
N ALA A 155 6.12 -10.42 -12.64
CA ALA A 155 6.66 -9.64 -11.54
C ALA A 155 8.19 -9.51 -11.65
N GLU A 156 8.66 -8.66 -12.54
CA GLU A 156 10.07 -8.33 -12.70
C GLU A 156 10.35 -6.90 -12.20
N PRO A 157 11.05 -6.74 -11.06
CA PRO A 157 11.35 -5.43 -10.50
C PRO A 157 12.40 -4.67 -11.34
N PRO A 158 12.39 -3.33 -11.32
CA PRO A 158 13.37 -2.53 -12.03
C PRO A 158 14.78 -2.65 -11.42
N THR A 159 15.80 -2.46 -12.26
CA THR A 159 17.20 -2.29 -11.85
C THR A 159 17.48 -0.85 -11.43
N ILE A 160 18.55 -0.64 -10.66
CA ILE A 160 19.00 0.71 -10.25
C ILE A 160 19.17 1.64 -11.45
N SER A 161 19.78 1.14 -12.53
CA SER A 161 19.99 1.92 -13.75
C SER A 161 18.69 2.40 -14.42
N GLU A 162 17.61 1.60 -14.33
CA GLU A 162 16.29 1.99 -14.85
C GLU A 162 15.57 2.98 -13.92
N ILE A 163 15.89 2.97 -12.63
CA ILE A 163 15.34 3.91 -11.64
C ILE A 163 15.98 5.29 -11.80
N GLU A 164 17.27 5.34 -12.14
CA GLU A 164 18.07 6.56 -12.26
C GLU A 164 17.96 7.27 -13.62
N SER A 165 17.47 6.59 -14.66
CA SER A 165 17.21 7.18 -15.99
C SER A 165 15.97 8.07 -16.01
#